data_AF-A0A351GQT0-F1
#
_entry.id   AF-A0A351GQT0-F1
#
_cell.length_a   1.000
_cell.length_b   1.000
_cell.length_c   1.000
_cell.angle_alpha   90.00
_cell.angle_beta   90.00
_cell.angle_gamma   90.00
#
_symmetry.space_group_name_H-M   'P 1'
#
loop_
_entity.id
_entity.type
_entity.pdbx_description
1 polymer ?
#
loop_
_entity_poly.entity_id
_entity_poly.type
_entity_poly.pdbx_seq_one_letter_code
_entity_poly.pdbx_strand_id
1 'polypeptide(L)'
;IAGSASYNVTPYEAGAFFTKIDCFCFEEQVLQPGERVQMPVTFFVDPELVDDRDAKYTKVITLSYTFYEIDLPEETALVSPDTDELTKLN
;
A
#
# COMPACT_ATOMS: atom_id res chain seq x y z
N ILE A 1 -9.94 -8.74 -8.44
CA ILE A 1 -8.55 -8.46 -8.88
C ILE A 1 -7.74 -8.14 -7.64
N ALA A 2 -6.51 -8.63 -7.54
CA ALA A 2 -5.64 -8.28 -6.42
C ALA A 2 -4.67 -7.18 -6.88
N GLY A 3 -4.30 -6.29 -5.97
CA GLY A 3 -3.35 -5.21 -6.25
C GLY A 3 -2.17 -5.29 -5.30
N SER A 4 -0.96 -5.11 -5.83
CA SER A 4 0.24 -4.87 -5.04
C SER A 4 0.81 -3.49 -5.37
N ALA A 5 1.40 -2.82 -4.41
CA ALA A 5 2.03 -1.52 -4.64
C ALA A 5 3.50 -1.57 -4.25
N SER A 6 4.34 -0.94 -5.05
CA SER A 6 5.73 -0.64 -4.67
C SER A 6 5.88 0.87 -4.44
N TYR A 7 6.84 1.26 -3.61
CA TYR A 7 7.09 2.66 -3.28
C TYR A 7 8.56 3.04 -3.42
N ASN A 8 8.79 4.33 -3.68
CA ASN A 8 10.11 4.95 -3.68
C ASN A 8 10.07 6.32 -3.00
N VAL A 9 11.18 6.70 -2.37
CA VAL A 9 11.40 8.01 -1.77
C VAL A 9 12.57 8.70 -2.45
N THR A 10 12.39 9.97 -2.82
CA THR A 10 13.40 10.82 -3.45
C THR A 10 13.41 12.20 -2.80
N PRO A 11 14.58 12.84 -2.57
CA PRO A 11 15.94 12.35 -2.83
C PRO A 11 16.38 11.26 -1.83
N TYR A 12 17.35 10.44 -2.23
CA TYR A 12 17.78 9.27 -1.46
C TYR A 12 18.35 9.63 -0.08
N GLU A 13 19.07 10.76 0.02
CA GLU A 13 19.58 11.33 1.27
C GLU A 13 18.48 11.61 2.29
N ALA A 14 17.28 12.01 1.85
CA ALA A 14 16.13 12.20 2.73
C ALA A 14 15.40 10.90 3.05
N GLY A 15 15.59 9.86 2.24
CA GLY A 15 14.99 8.54 2.44
C GLY A 15 15.45 7.87 3.74
N ALA A 16 16.67 8.14 4.20
CA ALA A 16 17.19 7.61 5.46
C ALA A 16 16.42 8.13 6.70
N PHE A 17 15.84 9.33 6.59
CA PHE A 17 15.07 9.99 7.65
C PHE A 17 13.56 9.82 7.45
N PHE A 18 13.14 9.18 6.36
CA PHE A 18 11.73 8.96 6.03
C PHE A 18 11.31 7.56 6.47
N THR A 19 10.55 7.48 7.56
CA THR A 19 9.99 6.21 8.04
C THR A 19 8.52 6.13 7.66
N LYS A 20 8.18 5.13 6.85
CA LYS A 20 6.78 4.79 6.56
C LYS A 20 6.23 3.93 7.70
N ILE A 21 5.20 4.42 8.39
CA ILE A 21 4.64 3.75 9.58
C ILE A 21 3.60 2.71 9.18
N ASP A 22 2.70 3.06 8.25
CA ASP A 22 1.66 2.14 7.78
C ASP A 22 1.89 1.75 6.32
N CYS A 23 1.93 0.43 6.08
CA CYS A 23 2.32 -0.14 4.81
C CYS A 23 1.17 -0.87 4.11
N PHE A 24 0.35 -0.10 3.40
CA PHE A 24 -0.59 -0.67 2.42
C PHE A 24 0.10 -1.44 1.28
N CYS A 25 1.40 -1.22 1.04
CA CYS A 25 2.12 -1.88 -0.06
C CYS A 25 2.24 -3.40 0.09
N PHE A 26 2.17 -3.94 1.30
CA PHE A 26 2.44 -5.36 1.55
C PHE A 26 1.20 -6.19 1.85
N GLU A 27 0.05 -5.57 2.10
CA GLU A 27 -1.21 -6.31 2.18
C GLU A 27 -1.86 -6.33 0.81
N GLU A 28 -1.89 -7.52 0.20
CA GLU A 28 -2.63 -7.78 -1.02
C GLU A 28 -4.09 -7.43 -0.80
N GLN A 29 -4.58 -6.43 -1.53
CA GLN A 29 -5.94 -5.95 -1.36
C GLN A 29 -6.79 -6.48 -2.51
N VAL A 30 -7.74 -7.33 -2.15
CA VAL A 30 -8.73 -7.88 -3.08
C VAL A 30 -9.88 -6.89 -3.18
N LEU A 31 -10.06 -6.31 -4.37
CA LEU A 31 -11.16 -5.39 -4.66
C LEU A 31 -12.27 -6.10 -5.43
N GLN A 32 -13.51 -5.95 -4.97
CA GLN A 32 -14.71 -6.35 -5.69
C GLN A 32 -15.03 -5.35 -6.82
N PRO A 33 -15.78 -5.78 -7.86
CA PRO A 33 -16.19 -4.88 -8.94
C PRO A 33 -16.98 -3.66 -8.41
N GLY A 34 -16.47 -2.45 -8.69
CA GLY A 34 -17.10 -1.19 -8.28
C GLY A 34 -16.84 -0.76 -6.84
N GLU A 35 -16.05 -1.52 -6.09
CA GLU A 35 -15.65 -1.18 -4.72
C GLU A 35 -14.67 0.01 -4.70
N ARG A 36 -14.77 0.84 -3.65
CA ARG A 36 -13.83 1.95 -3.40
C ARG A 36 -13.22 1.75 -2.02
N VAL A 37 -11.89 1.79 -1.95
CA VAL A 37 -11.14 1.66 -0.70
C VAL A 37 -10.41 2.96 -0.41
N GLN A 38 -10.41 3.37 0.87
CA GLN A 38 -9.60 4.48 1.35
C GLN A 38 -8.29 3.93 1.91
N MET A 39 -7.18 4.41 1.39
CA MET A 39 -5.83 3.97 1.76
C MET A 39 -5.10 5.13 2.45
N PRO A 40 -5.26 5.31 3.77
CA PRO A 40 -4.52 6.34 4.48
C PRO A 40 -3.01 6.02 4.47
N VAL A 41 -2.19 7.05 4.30
CA VAL A 41 -0.73 6.91 4.34
C VAL A 41 -0.20 7.65 5.57
N THR A 42 0.38 6.88 6.49
CA THR A 42 1.01 7.40 7.70
C THR A 42 2.53 7.31 7.56
N PHE A 43 3.23 8.43 7.75
CA PHE A 43 4.68 8.50 7.70
C PHE A 43 5.22 9.44 8.77
N PHE A 44 6.49 9.25 9.10
CA PHE A 44 7.26 10.09 10.02
C PHE A 44 8.54 10.53 9.32
N VAL A 45 8.87 11.81 9.50
CA VAL A 45 10.12 12.41 9.03
C VAL A 45 10.93 12.76 10.26
N ASP A 46 12.12 12.16 10.37
CA ASP A 46 13.01 12.42 11.49
C ASP A 46 13.55 13.86 11.42
N PRO A 47 13.43 14.66 12.49
CA PRO A 47 13.96 16.01 12.52
C PRO A 47 15.48 16.08 12.33
N GLU A 48 16.24 15.02 12.59
CA GLU A 48 17.71 14.98 12.36
C GLU A 48 18.10 15.24 10.90
N LEU A 49 17.14 15.12 9.96
CA LEU A 49 17.30 15.50 8.55
C LEU A 49 17.90 16.92 8.38
N VAL A 50 17.57 17.87 9.26
CA VAL A 50 18.01 19.27 9.13
C VAL A 50 19.46 19.50 9.57
N ASP A 51 19.99 18.59 10.37
CA ASP A 51 21.34 18.65 10.91
C ASP A 51 22.33 17.80 10.09
N ASP A 52 21.82 16.88 9.26
CA ASP A 52 22.63 16.05 8.37
C ASP A 52 23.37 16.88 7.31
N ARG A 53 24.62 16.51 7.02
CA ARG A 53 25.47 17.26 6.09
C ARG A 53 24.90 17.29 4.67
N ASP A 54 24.35 16.17 4.23
CA ASP A 54 23.96 15.94 2.84
C ASP A 54 22.46 16.19 2.66
N ALA A 55 21.63 15.83 3.65
CA ALA A 55 20.18 15.92 3.56
C ALA A 55 19.57 17.26 4.02
N LYS A 56 20.29 18.11 4.78
CA LYS A 56 19.77 19.40 5.31
C LYS A 56 19.26 20.40 4.27
N TYR A 57 19.67 20.27 3.02
CA TYR A 57 19.21 21.13 1.93
C TYR A 57 17.95 20.60 1.24
N THR A 58 17.49 19.40 1.62
CA THR A 58 16.26 18.81 1.08
C THR A 58 15.05 19.53 1.62
N LYS A 59 14.39 20.30 0.75
CA LYS A 59 13.13 20.99 1.06
C LYS A 59 11.88 20.23 0.64
N VAL A 60 12.06 19.24 -0.24
CA VAL A 60 10.97 18.49 -0.86
C VAL A 60 11.33 17.01 -0.82
N ILE A 61 10.47 16.22 -0.20
CA ILE A 61 10.53 14.75 -0.22
C ILE A 61 9.38 14.28 -1.08
N THR A 62 9.70 13.51 -2.11
CA THR A 62 8.73 12.92 -3.02
C THR A 62 8.55 11.45 -2.68
N LEU A 63 7.33 11.06 -2.36
CA LEU A 63 6.93 9.67 -2.16
C LEU A 63 6.12 9.22 -3.38
N SER A 64 6.68 8.29 -4.13
CA SER A 64 6.08 7.74 -5.34
C SER A 64 5.55 6.33 -5.04
N TYR A 65 4.31 6.05 -5.43
CA TYR A 65 3.71 4.73 -5.40
C TYR A 65 3.36 4.27 -6.81
N THR A 66 3.69 3.02 -7.13
CA THR A 66 3.24 2.36 -8.34
C THR A 66 2.37 1.18 -7.97
N PHE A 67 1.13 1.19 -8.43
CA PHE A 67 0.17 0.11 -8.25
C PHE A 67 0.27 -0.86 -9.44
N TYR A 68 0.32 -2.14 -9.14
CA TYR A 68 0.34 -3.23 -10.10
C TYR A 68 -0.86 -4.13 -9.85
N GLU A 69 -1.56 -4.46 -10.92
CA GLU A 69 -2.57 -5.51 -10.91
C GLU A 69 -1.85 -6.87 -10.85
N ILE A 70 -2.28 -7.71 -9.92
CA ILE A 70 -1.80 -9.08 -9.75
C ILE A 70 -3.00 -10.04 -9.80
N ASP A 71 -2.73 -11.28 -10.19
CA ASP A 71 -3.73 -12.34 -10.15
C ASP A 71 -4.15 -12.63 -8.70
N LEU A 72 -5.40 -13.04 -8.53
CA LEU A 72 -5.93 -13.40 -7.21
C LEU A 72 -5.14 -14.59 -6.66
N PRO A 73 -4.59 -14.52 -5.43
CA PRO A 73 -3.97 -15.68 -4.79
C PRO A 73 -5.03 -16.77 -4.60
N GLU A 74 -4.68 -18.02 -4.93
CA GLU A 74 -5.62 -19.16 -5.00
C GLU A 74 -6.36 -19.43 -3.68
N GLU A 75 -5.86 -18.93 -2.55
CA GLU A 75 -6.51 -19.04 -1.24
C GLU A 75 -7.81 -18.21 -1.15
N THR A 76 -7.89 -17.07 -1.84
CA THR A 76 -9.11 -16.24 -1.88
C THR A 76 -10.13 -16.69 -2.92
N ALA A 77 -9.72 -17.53 -3.88
CA ALA A 77 -10.61 -18.11 -4.88
C ALA A 77 -11.60 -19.13 -4.29
N LEU A 78 -11.37 -19.59 -3.04
CA LEU A 78 -12.22 -20.57 -2.37
C LEU A 78 -13.34 -19.94 -1.51
N VAL A 79 -13.36 -18.63 -1.30
CA VAL A 79 -14.48 -17.96 -0.64
C VAL A 79 -15.52 -17.60 -1.70
N SER A 80 -16.26 -18.63 -2.12
CA SER A 80 -17.49 -18.46 -2.89
C SER A 80 -18.49 -17.64 -2.05
N PRO A 81 -19.30 -16.73 -2.64
CA PRO A 81 -20.40 -16.13 -1.92
C PRO A 81 -21.41 -17.24 -1.57
N ASP A 82 -21.84 -17.28 -0.33
CA ASP A 82 -22.95 -18.09 0.18
C ASP A 82 -24.22 -17.87 -0.64
N THR A 83 -24.41 -18.59 -1.75
CA THR A 83 -25.70 -18.65 -2.47
C THR A 83 -25.92 -19.99 -3.15
N ASP A 84 -25.73 -21.11 -2.44
CA ASP A 84 -26.34 -22.39 -2.86
C ASP A 84 -26.67 -23.36 -1.71
N GLU A 85 -27.07 -22.86 -0.55
CA GLU A 85 -27.66 -23.70 0.52
C GLU A 85 -29.12 -23.37 0.85
N LEU A 86 -29.83 -22.62 -0.02
CA LEU A 86 -31.26 -22.32 0.12
C LEU A 86 -32.14 -22.93 -0.97
N THR A 87 -31.58 -23.71 -1.90
CA THR A 87 -32.33 -24.35 -3.01
C THR A 87 -32.59 -25.85 -2.82
N LYS A 88 -32.21 -26.45 -1.67
CA LYS A 88 -32.43 -27.88 -1.37
C LYS A 88 -33.45 -28.16 -0.26
N LEU A 89 -34.15 -27.14 0.22
CA LEU A 89 -35.29 -27.32 1.12
C LEU A 89 -36.46 -26.51 0.55
N ASN A 90 -37.17 -27.09 -0.42
CA ASN A 90 -38.59 -26.87 -0.79
C ASN A 90 -38.95 -27.77 -1.97
#